data_AF-A0A5P1F3T3-F1
#
_entry.id   AF-A0A5P1F3T3-F1
#
_cell.length_a   1.000
_cell.length_b   1.000
_cell.length_c   1.000
_cell.angle_alpha   90.00
_cell.angle_beta   90.00
_cell.angle_gamma   90.00
#
_symmetry.space_group_name_H-M   'P 1'
#
loop_
_entity.id
_entity.type
_entity.pdbx_description
1 polymer ?
#
loop_
_entity_poly.entity_id
_entity_poly.type
_entity_poly.pdbx_seq_one_letter_code
_entity_poly.pdbx_strand_id
1 'polypeptide(L)'
;MAMVLDALAGATISKMAEVVEEKVVTVLGVKDELKGLQRKMERIKRVLHDAERKRIQSESVAGWVRELKDVTYDADDIIDRCRHEGGELLDVQPSTSSICFSGPRLFSCFTSIRFRHEIGDTIKKLPRLFSCFTSIRFRHEIGDTIKKLNERLEEISRDMSDLNLVISEPDTRVTTIDPHRTSPIIDTSNIVGRGIESATDDLVERIVKKDERKPQVFAITGMGGIGKTTLAKNIFNHMSVKCGFSTKIWVCISQNFSETSLLKEILRGAGGNHGDLQTKAELEPLLKDAVSGRSFILVLDDVWRADVWVGLLYRAPLLAAES
;
A
#
# COMPACT_ATOMS: atom_id res chain seq x y z
N MET A 1 -11.50 9.06 -9.78
CA MET A 1 -10.30 8.30 -10.19
C MET A 1 -8.99 9.04 -9.89
N ALA A 2 -9.03 10.26 -9.31
CA ALA A 2 -7.88 11.16 -9.21
C ALA A 2 -6.78 10.79 -8.18
N MET A 3 -6.91 9.65 -7.49
CA MET A 3 -6.08 9.33 -6.32
C MET A 3 -5.11 8.17 -6.53
N VAL A 4 -5.23 7.42 -7.62
CA VAL A 4 -4.42 6.20 -7.80
C VAL A 4 -2.95 6.53 -8.07
N LEU A 5 -2.68 7.49 -8.96
CA LEU A 5 -1.29 7.84 -9.30
C LEU A 5 -0.61 8.64 -8.18
N ASP A 6 -1.31 9.53 -7.49
CA ASP A 6 -0.75 10.26 -6.34
C ASP A 6 -0.39 9.32 -5.18
N ALA A 7 -1.26 8.37 -4.88
CA ALA A 7 -0.98 7.33 -3.88
C ALA A 7 0.19 6.45 -4.32
N LEU A 8 0.23 6.01 -5.58
CA LEU A 8 1.32 5.19 -6.12
C LEU A 8 2.67 5.94 -6.06
N ALA A 9 2.72 7.18 -6.53
CA ALA A 9 3.93 8.01 -6.47
C ALA A 9 4.35 8.25 -5.01
N GLY A 10 3.40 8.50 -4.11
CA GLY A 10 3.66 8.64 -2.67
C GLY A 10 4.25 7.37 -2.03
N ALA A 11 3.69 6.21 -2.34
CA ALA A 11 4.20 4.93 -1.87
C ALA A 11 5.62 4.65 -2.41
N THR A 12 5.84 4.89 -3.70
CA THR A 12 7.13 4.71 -4.37
C THR A 12 8.21 5.61 -3.75
N ILE A 13 7.91 6.90 -3.55
CA ILE A 13 8.82 7.85 -2.85
C ILE A 13 9.16 7.35 -1.44
N SER A 14 8.17 6.85 -0.70
CA SER A 14 8.37 6.36 0.67
C SER A 14 9.27 5.11 0.68
N LYS A 15 9.05 4.18 -0.25
CA LYS A 15 9.91 3.00 -0.44
C LYS A 15 11.34 3.41 -0.81
N MET A 16 11.52 4.39 -1.72
CA MET A 16 12.87 4.90 -2.04
C MET A 16 13.57 5.47 -0.82
N ALA A 17 12.87 6.27 -0.01
CA ALA A 17 13.43 6.88 1.18
C ALA A 17 13.90 5.84 2.21
N GLU A 18 13.18 4.71 2.32
CA GLU A 18 13.58 3.57 3.15
C GLU A 18 14.83 2.89 2.57
N VAL A 19 14.79 2.51 1.29
CA VAL A 19 15.85 1.72 0.62
C VAL A 19 17.17 2.47 0.51
N VAL A 20 17.13 3.80 0.34
CA VAL A 20 18.33 4.65 0.27
C VAL A 20 19.22 4.58 1.52
N GLU A 21 18.64 4.26 2.68
CA GLU A 21 19.39 4.11 3.93
C GLU A 21 19.83 2.67 4.21
N GLU A 22 19.38 1.71 3.42
CA GLU A 22 19.81 0.32 3.52
C GLU A 22 21.24 0.11 2.97
N LYS A 23 21.96 -0.86 3.54
CA LYS A 23 23.32 -1.23 3.08
C LYS A 23 23.34 -1.74 1.64
N VAL A 24 22.23 -2.34 1.16
CA VAL A 24 22.09 -2.90 -0.19
C VAL A 24 22.42 -1.87 -1.28
N VAL A 25 21.90 -0.64 -1.14
CA VAL A 25 22.13 0.44 -2.11
C VAL A 25 23.57 0.95 -2.09
N THR A 26 24.20 0.95 -0.91
CA THR A 26 25.61 1.33 -0.76
C THR A 26 26.52 0.30 -1.42
N VAL A 27 26.21 -0.99 -1.27
CA VAL A 27 26.92 -2.08 -1.96
C VAL A 27 26.71 -2.00 -3.46
N LEU A 28 25.53 -1.60 -3.92
CA LEU A 28 25.26 -1.38 -5.34
C LEU A 28 25.90 -0.08 -5.89
N GLY A 29 26.30 0.84 -5.02
CA GLY A 29 26.91 2.12 -5.43
C GLY A 29 25.95 3.05 -6.16
N VAL A 30 24.63 2.91 -5.95
CA VAL A 30 23.58 3.67 -6.66
C VAL A 30 22.84 4.66 -5.76
N LYS A 31 23.41 4.99 -4.59
CA LYS A 31 22.74 5.79 -3.55
C LYS A 31 22.41 7.20 -4.03
N ASP A 32 23.32 7.82 -4.76
CA ASP A 32 23.16 9.21 -5.19
C ASP A 32 22.17 9.32 -6.36
N GLU A 33 22.20 8.35 -7.28
CA GLU A 33 21.26 8.24 -8.39
C GLU A 33 19.84 7.98 -7.88
N LEU A 34 19.66 7.08 -6.92
CA LEU A 34 18.36 6.78 -6.32
C LEU A 34 17.82 7.98 -5.53
N LYS A 35 18.67 8.70 -4.79
CA LYS A 35 18.30 10.00 -4.17
C LYS A 35 17.94 11.07 -5.21
N GLY A 36 18.58 11.05 -6.37
CA GLY A 36 18.23 11.90 -7.51
C GLY A 36 16.81 11.63 -7.99
N LEU A 37 16.49 10.34 -8.17
CA LEU A 37 15.19 9.88 -8.66
C LEU A 37 14.08 10.26 -7.68
N GLN A 38 14.29 9.99 -6.38
CA GLN A 38 13.37 10.36 -5.31
C GLN A 38 13.04 11.86 -5.34
N ARG A 39 14.06 12.73 -5.35
CA ARG A 39 13.87 14.19 -5.32
C ARG A 39 13.09 14.71 -6.52
N LYS A 40 13.29 14.14 -7.70
CA LYS A 40 12.55 14.52 -8.91
C LYS A 40 11.09 14.08 -8.83
N MET A 41 10.84 12.86 -8.35
CA MET A 41 9.47 12.36 -8.16
C MET A 41 8.71 13.19 -7.11
N GLU A 42 9.38 13.60 -6.03
CA GLU A 42 8.82 14.52 -5.03
C GLU A 42 8.44 15.88 -5.59
N ARG A 43 9.21 16.41 -6.56
CA ARG A 43 8.87 17.68 -7.24
C ARG A 43 7.63 17.53 -8.09
N ILE A 44 7.57 16.47 -8.90
CA ILE A 44 6.45 16.19 -9.80
C ILE A 44 5.16 15.89 -9.02
N LYS A 45 5.26 15.19 -7.88
CA LYS A 45 4.11 14.89 -7.02
C LYS A 45 3.32 16.15 -6.64
N ARG A 46 3.98 17.31 -6.50
CA ARG A 46 3.34 18.59 -6.10
C ARG A 46 2.30 19.10 -7.10
N VAL A 47 2.39 18.69 -8.36
CA VAL A 47 1.43 19.08 -9.40
C VAL A 47 0.48 17.97 -9.80
N LEU A 48 0.67 16.78 -9.25
CA LEU A 48 -0.01 15.57 -9.71
C LEU A 48 -1.52 15.66 -9.47
N HIS A 49 -1.94 16.28 -8.37
CA HIS A 49 -3.35 16.54 -8.10
C HIS A 49 -3.98 17.46 -9.17
N ASP A 50 -3.28 18.51 -9.60
CA ASP A 50 -3.76 19.40 -10.66
C ASP A 50 -3.80 18.70 -12.02
N ALA A 51 -2.74 17.95 -12.33
CA ALA A 51 -2.64 17.16 -13.56
C ALA A 51 -3.77 16.13 -13.68
N GLU A 52 -4.08 15.40 -12.60
CA GLU A 52 -5.11 14.37 -12.61
C GLU A 52 -6.53 14.96 -12.75
N ARG A 53 -6.77 16.19 -12.24
CA ARG A 53 -8.02 16.93 -12.52
C ARG A 53 -8.11 17.32 -14.00
N LYS A 54 -7.03 17.86 -14.56
CA LYS A 54 -6.98 18.37 -15.95
C LYS A 54 -6.92 17.26 -17.00
N ARG A 55 -6.48 16.05 -16.63
CA ARG A 55 -6.37 14.88 -17.51
C ARG A 55 -7.64 14.51 -18.26
N ILE A 56 -8.81 14.72 -17.66
CA ILE A 56 -10.09 14.40 -18.32
C ILE A 56 -10.38 15.38 -19.47
N GLN A 57 -9.88 16.61 -19.36
CA GLN A 57 -10.18 17.72 -20.27
C GLN A 57 -9.07 17.97 -21.30
N SER A 58 -7.83 17.56 -21.01
CA SER A 58 -6.67 17.77 -21.88
C SER A 58 -5.98 16.45 -22.21
N GLU A 59 -5.95 16.12 -23.50
CA GLU A 59 -5.27 14.92 -24.01
C GLU A 59 -3.75 14.97 -23.77
N SER A 60 -3.13 16.16 -23.90
CA SER A 60 -1.70 16.34 -23.61
C SER A 60 -1.39 16.05 -22.13
N VAL A 61 -2.23 16.53 -21.20
CA VAL A 61 -2.09 16.22 -19.77
C VAL A 61 -2.38 14.73 -19.51
N ALA A 62 -3.33 14.13 -20.23
CA ALA A 62 -3.57 12.69 -20.14
C ALA A 62 -2.39 11.84 -20.63
N GLY A 63 -1.70 12.30 -21.68
CA GLY A 63 -0.43 11.79 -22.18
C GLY A 63 0.63 11.80 -21.09
N TRP A 64 0.89 12.99 -20.55
CA TRP A 64 1.88 13.22 -19.51
C TRP A 64 1.64 12.39 -18.25
N VAL A 65 0.39 12.30 -17.77
CA VAL A 65 0.03 11.48 -16.61
C VAL A 65 0.29 9.99 -16.86
N ARG A 66 0.03 9.50 -18.08
CA ARG A 66 0.28 8.09 -18.44
C ARG A 66 1.77 7.79 -18.42
N GLU A 67 2.58 8.67 -18.99
CA GLU A 67 4.02 8.51 -19.00
C GLU A 67 4.62 8.53 -17.59
N LEU A 68 4.15 9.45 -16.74
CA LEU A 68 4.55 9.48 -15.33
C LEU A 68 4.16 8.20 -14.59
N LYS A 69 2.98 7.64 -14.88
CA LYS A 69 2.55 6.35 -14.32
C LYS A 69 3.50 5.22 -14.72
N ASP A 70 3.91 5.16 -15.98
CA ASP A 70 4.83 4.15 -16.47
C ASP A 70 6.20 4.28 -15.78
N VAL A 71 6.75 5.50 -15.69
CA VAL A 71 8.00 5.76 -14.96
C VAL A 71 7.89 5.39 -13.48
N THR A 72 6.73 5.60 -12.87
CA THR A 72 6.52 5.26 -11.45
C THR A 72 6.52 3.74 -11.23
N TYR A 73 5.96 2.94 -12.15
CA TYR A 73 6.06 1.48 -12.05
C TYR A 73 7.49 0.99 -12.27
N ASP A 74 8.18 1.48 -13.29
CA ASP A 74 9.58 1.14 -13.53
C ASP A 74 10.46 1.49 -12.31
N ALA A 75 10.11 2.58 -11.62
CA ALA A 75 10.75 3.01 -10.40
C ALA A 75 10.40 2.15 -9.17
N ASP A 76 9.20 1.56 -9.09
CA ASP A 76 8.87 0.60 -8.02
C ASP A 76 9.64 -0.72 -8.22
N ASP A 77 9.67 -1.20 -9.47
CA ASP A 77 10.39 -2.42 -9.86
C ASP A 77 11.90 -2.30 -9.59
N ILE A 78 12.51 -1.14 -9.84
CA ILE A 78 13.95 -0.96 -9.59
C ILE A 78 14.27 -0.95 -8.09
N ILE A 79 13.36 -0.49 -7.23
CA ILE A 79 13.53 -0.52 -5.77
C ILE A 79 13.56 -1.96 -5.28
N ASP A 80 12.60 -2.78 -5.72
CA ASP A 80 12.54 -4.19 -5.35
C ASP A 80 13.77 -4.95 -5.89
N ARG A 81 14.21 -4.62 -7.10
CA ARG A 81 15.43 -5.16 -7.69
C ARG A 81 16.69 -4.78 -6.90
N CYS A 82 16.78 -3.54 -6.40
CA CYS A 82 17.90 -3.11 -5.54
C CYS A 82 17.97 -3.93 -4.25
N ARG A 83 16.84 -4.22 -3.61
CA ARG A 83 16.79 -5.06 -2.41
C ARG A 83 17.22 -6.49 -2.69
N HIS A 84 16.72 -7.07 -3.78
CA HIS A 84 17.04 -8.44 -4.14
C HIS A 84 18.53 -8.61 -4.51
N GLU A 85 19.02 -7.86 -5.51
CA GLU A 85 20.40 -7.99 -5.98
C GLU A 85 21.41 -7.49 -4.94
N GLY A 86 21.08 -6.43 -4.19
CA GLY A 86 21.95 -5.94 -3.13
C GLY A 86 21.99 -6.89 -1.92
N GLY A 87 20.91 -7.62 -1.64
CA GLY A 87 20.87 -8.69 -0.64
C GLY A 87 21.81 -9.85 -1.01
N GLU A 88 21.71 -10.35 -2.25
CA GLU A 88 22.62 -11.37 -2.79
C GLU A 88 24.10 -10.97 -2.65
N LEU A 89 24.43 -9.69 -2.86
CA LEU A 89 25.80 -9.19 -2.70
C LEU A 89 26.25 -9.05 -1.24
N LEU A 90 25.33 -8.82 -0.32
CA LEU A 90 25.61 -8.82 1.12
C LEU A 90 25.85 -10.24 1.64
N ASP A 91 25.09 -11.22 1.16
CA ASP A 91 25.20 -12.63 1.57
C ASP A 91 26.48 -13.31 1.07
N VAL A 92 27.12 -12.76 0.03
CA VAL A 92 28.42 -13.23 -0.49
C VAL A 92 29.62 -12.78 0.38
N GLN A 93 29.43 -12.00 1.44
CA GLN A 93 30.50 -11.71 2.42
C GLN A 93 30.76 -12.93 3.33
N PRO A 94 31.95 -13.55 3.32
CA PRO A 94 32.21 -14.74 4.12
C PRO A 94 32.41 -14.39 5.59
N SER A 95 31.75 -15.14 6.48
CA SER A 95 32.14 -15.29 7.87
C SER A 95 33.62 -15.74 7.92
N THR A 96 34.45 -14.86 8.47
CA THR A 96 35.80 -15.10 9.02
C THR A 96 36.40 -16.49 8.82
N SER A 97 37.40 -16.61 7.94
CA SER A 97 38.59 -17.39 8.26
C SER A 97 39.82 -16.61 7.80
N SER A 98 40.71 -16.44 8.76
CA SER A 98 41.99 -15.73 8.72
C SER A 98 42.84 -16.03 7.48
N ILE A 99 43.19 -15.00 6.71
CA ILE A 99 44.58 -14.79 6.26
C ILE A 99 44.84 -13.29 6.31
N CYS A 100 45.67 -12.86 7.26
CA CYS A 100 46.29 -11.56 7.28
C CYS A 100 47.23 -11.45 6.07
N PHE A 101 47.02 -10.46 5.20
CA PHE A 101 48.13 -9.91 4.41
C PHE A 101 48.35 -8.47 4.87
N SER A 102 49.36 -8.32 5.72
CA SER A 102 49.93 -7.04 6.12
C SER A 102 50.64 -6.40 4.92
N GLY A 103 50.26 -5.18 4.55
CA GLY A 103 51.08 -4.28 3.69
C GLY A 103 50.45 -3.85 2.35
N PRO A 104 50.86 -2.70 1.79
CA PRO A 104 49.91 -1.65 1.39
C PRO A 104 49.77 -1.42 -0.13
N ARG A 105 48.56 -0.96 -0.50
CA ARG A 105 48.20 -0.19 -1.72
C ARG A 105 48.42 -0.84 -3.10
N LEU A 106 47.56 -0.41 -4.02
CA LEU A 106 47.57 -0.44 -5.50
C LEU A 106 46.48 -1.37 -6.06
N PHE A 107 45.30 -0.88 -6.44
CA PHE A 107 45.07 0.04 -7.59
C PHE A 107 45.85 -0.40 -8.84
N SER A 108 45.56 -1.60 -9.37
CA SER A 108 45.72 -1.92 -10.80
C SER A 108 45.37 -3.38 -11.07
N CYS A 109 44.13 -3.67 -11.49
CA CYS A 109 43.82 -4.88 -12.26
C CYS A 109 42.74 -4.56 -13.31
N PHE A 110 42.86 -3.40 -13.96
CA PHE A 110 42.30 -3.18 -15.29
C PHE A 110 43.48 -2.96 -16.21
N THR A 111 43.91 -4.01 -16.90
CA THR A 111 44.53 -3.99 -18.24
C THR A 111 45.20 -5.33 -18.52
N SER A 112 44.49 -6.24 -19.16
CA SER A 112 44.95 -6.90 -20.38
C SER A 112 43.94 -7.94 -20.85
N ILE A 113 43.26 -7.58 -21.94
CA ILE A 113 42.57 -8.50 -22.85
C ILE A 113 43.65 -9.36 -23.53
N ARG A 114 43.90 -10.56 -23.01
CA ARG A 114 44.55 -11.65 -23.78
C ARG A 114 44.48 -12.96 -22.99
N PHE A 115 43.37 -13.67 -23.11
CA PHE A 115 43.34 -15.14 -23.12
C PHE A 115 41.97 -15.58 -23.62
N ARG A 116 41.80 -15.48 -24.95
CA ARG A 116 40.80 -16.26 -25.68
C ARG A 116 41.59 -17.33 -26.44
N HIS A 117 41.04 -18.55 -26.46
CA HIS A 117 41.58 -19.81 -27.00
C HIS A 117 42.55 -20.59 -26.10
N GLU A 118 42.00 -21.37 -25.16
CA GLU A 118 41.94 -22.83 -25.29
C GLU A 118 40.76 -23.36 -24.47
N ILE A 119 39.90 -24.14 -25.11
CA ILE A 119 38.55 -24.54 -24.68
C ILE A 119 38.62 -25.95 -24.09
N GLY A 120 37.74 -26.25 -23.12
CA GLY A 120 37.23 -27.62 -23.00
C GLY A 120 36.82 -28.03 -21.61
N ASP A 121 37.78 -28.44 -20.79
CA ASP A 121 37.47 -29.39 -19.71
C ASP A 121 37.71 -28.89 -18.28
N THR A 122 38.20 -27.66 -18.11
CA THR A 122 38.56 -27.11 -16.79
C THR A 122 37.53 -26.12 -16.21
N ILE A 123 36.35 -25.98 -16.83
CA ILE A 123 35.32 -24.98 -16.44
C ILE A 123 34.34 -25.50 -15.37
N LYS A 124 34.38 -26.79 -14.99
CA LYS A 124 33.49 -27.35 -13.94
C LYS A 124 33.99 -27.14 -12.50
N LYS A 125 35.15 -26.54 -12.27
CA LYS A 125 35.80 -26.49 -10.93
C LYS A 125 36.34 -25.11 -10.50
N LEU A 126 35.73 -23.99 -10.93
CA LEU A 126 36.15 -22.67 -10.42
C LEU A 126 34.97 -21.78 -9.98
N PRO A 127 34.49 -21.91 -8.72
CA PRO A 127 33.41 -21.06 -8.20
C PRO A 127 33.88 -19.68 -7.73
N ARG A 128 35.19 -19.36 -7.78
CA ARG A 128 35.77 -18.24 -7.01
C ARG A 128 36.18 -17.00 -7.82
N LEU A 129 36.17 -17.05 -9.15
CA LEU A 129 36.52 -15.87 -9.96
C LEU A 129 35.32 -15.17 -10.59
N PHE A 130 34.13 -15.78 -10.59
CA PHE A 130 32.91 -15.18 -11.17
C PHE A 130 32.11 -14.30 -10.22
N SER A 131 32.31 -14.38 -8.90
CA SER A 131 31.53 -13.62 -7.90
C SER A 131 31.80 -12.11 -7.91
N CYS A 132 33.00 -11.68 -8.31
CA CYS A 132 33.30 -10.26 -8.46
C CYS A 132 32.70 -9.69 -9.77
N PHE A 133 32.56 -10.49 -10.82
CA PHE A 133 32.02 -10.03 -12.10
C PHE A 133 30.50 -9.89 -12.07
N THR A 134 29.79 -10.73 -11.30
CA THR A 134 28.35 -10.54 -11.05
C THR A 134 28.09 -9.25 -10.28
N SER A 135 28.89 -8.97 -9.24
CA SER A 135 28.77 -7.73 -8.46
C SER A 135 28.97 -6.45 -9.29
N ILE A 136 29.84 -6.46 -10.29
CA ILE A 136 30.08 -5.30 -11.16
C ILE A 136 28.92 -5.16 -12.16
N ARG A 137 28.45 -6.27 -12.74
CA ARG A 137 27.35 -6.27 -13.70
C ARG A 137 26.06 -5.73 -13.09
N PHE A 138 25.67 -6.20 -11.90
CA PHE A 138 24.45 -5.75 -11.22
C PHE A 138 24.51 -4.25 -10.87
N ARG A 139 25.65 -3.76 -10.38
CA ARG A 139 25.88 -2.33 -10.12
C ARG A 139 25.66 -1.47 -11.37
N HIS A 140 26.26 -1.87 -12.50
CA HIS A 140 26.12 -1.12 -13.75
C HIS A 140 24.69 -1.19 -14.30
N GLU A 141 24.05 -2.36 -14.29
CA GLU A 141 22.72 -2.52 -14.88
C GLU A 141 21.64 -1.77 -14.08
N ILE A 142 21.66 -1.88 -12.75
CA ILE A 142 20.78 -1.10 -11.86
C ILE A 142 21.08 0.39 -11.99
N GLY A 143 22.37 0.78 -11.90
CA GLY A 143 22.78 2.18 -11.98
C GLY A 143 22.36 2.85 -13.29
N ASP A 144 22.57 2.19 -14.43
CA ASP A 144 22.15 2.67 -15.74
C ASP A 144 20.62 2.78 -15.85
N THR A 145 19.88 1.86 -15.22
CA THR A 145 18.41 1.90 -15.20
C THR A 145 17.91 3.08 -14.37
N ILE A 146 18.44 3.30 -13.16
CA ILE A 146 18.10 4.45 -12.33
C ILE A 146 18.48 5.76 -13.01
N LYS A 147 19.60 5.79 -13.74
CA LYS A 147 20.01 6.95 -14.53
C LYS A 147 19.02 7.26 -15.66
N LYS A 148 18.60 6.24 -16.43
CA LYS A 148 17.57 6.39 -17.47
C LYS A 148 16.24 6.87 -16.89
N LEU A 149 15.82 6.36 -15.74
CA LEU A 149 14.60 6.82 -15.07
C LEU A 149 14.73 8.29 -14.63
N ASN A 150 15.89 8.68 -14.11
CA ASN A 150 16.18 10.06 -13.79
C ASN A 150 16.11 10.99 -15.01
N GLU A 151 16.58 10.54 -16.17
CA GLU A 151 16.52 11.30 -17.43
C GLU A 151 15.07 11.45 -17.91
N ARG A 152 14.31 10.36 -17.95
CA ARG A 152 12.87 10.38 -18.30
C ARG A 152 12.07 11.29 -17.36
N LEU A 153 12.34 11.21 -16.06
CA LEU A 153 11.64 12.05 -15.08
C LEU A 153 12.02 13.53 -15.20
N GLU A 154 13.23 13.83 -15.69
CA GLU A 154 13.63 15.20 -16.02
C GLU A 154 12.90 15.74 -17.25
N GLU A 155 12.65 14.89 -18.26
CA GLU A 155 11.84 15.23 -19.43
C GLU A 155 10.39 15.53 -19.02
N ILE A 156 9.77 14.63 -18.26
CA ILE A 156 8.42 14.82 -17.69
C ILE A 156 8.36 16.12 -16.86
N SER A 157 9.40 16.42 -16.09
CA SER A 157 9.45 17.66 -15.29
C SER A 157 9.57 18.92 -16.15
N ARG A 158 10.13 18.85 -17.36
CA ARG A 158 10.22 20.01 -18.28
C ARG A 158 8.86 20.28 -18.91
N ASP A 159 8.21 19.24 -19.40
CA ASP A 159 6.88 19.31 -20.03
C ASP A 159 5.80 19.87 -19.08
N MET A 160 6.00 19.72 -17.77
CA MET A 160 5.16 20.31 -16.73
C MET A 160 4.95 21.82 -16.93
N SER A 161 6.01 22.55 -17.32
CA SER A 161 5.94 24.01 -17.51
C SER A 161 5.09 24.37 -18.72
N ASP A 162 5.15 23.57 -19.79
CA ASP A 162 4.41 23.80 -21.03
C ASP A 162 2.92 23.46 -20.87
N LEU A 163 2.59 22.57 -19.93
CA LEU A 163 1.22 22.14 -19.63
C LEU A 163 0.47 23.06 -18.65
N ASN A 164 1.08 24.17 -18.21
CA ASN A 164 0.51 25.10 -17.21
C ASN A 164 -0.02 24.37 -15.96
N LEU A 165 0.72 23.35 -15.49
CA LEU A 165 0.40 22.63 -14.27
C LEU A 165 0.82 23.46 -13.06
N VAL A 166 -0.12 23.69 -12.14
CA VAL A 166 0.14 24.52 -10.96
C VAL A 166 0.30 23.61 -9.75
N ILE A 167 1.19 23.99 -8.84
CA ILE A 167 1.28 23.36 -7.52
C ILE A 167 -0.09 23.47 -6.87
N SER A 168 -0.77 22.34 -6.71
CA SER A 168 -1.95 22.31 -5.86
C SER A 168 -1.46 22.32 -4.42
N GLU A 169 -1.65 23.44 -3.73
CA GLU A 169 -1.69 23.38 -2.27
C GLU A 169 -2.84 22.43 -1.87
N PRO A 170 -2.70 21.67 -0.76
CA PRO A 170 -3.77 20.84 -0.27
C PRO A 170 -4.96 21.75 0.04
N ASP A 171 -5.90 21.79 -0.88
CA ASP A 171 -7.09 22.62 -0.80
C ASP A 171 -7.90 22.13 0.41
N THR A 172 -7.77 22.84 1.53
CA THR A 172 -8.32 22.47 2.85
C THR A 172 -9.85 22.47 2.89
N ARG A 173 -10.53 22.54 1.73
CA ARG A 173 -11.99 22.64 1.60
C ARG A 173 -12.59 21.77 0.51
N VAL A 174 -11.85 20.79 -0.02
CA VAL A 174 -12.51 19.69 -0.70
C VAL A 174 -13.07 18.78 0.38
N THR A 175 -14.40 18.63 0.46
CA THR A 175 -15.01 17.48 1.13
C THR A 175 -14.33 16.24 0.54
N THR A 176 -13.38 15.66 1.26
CA THR A 176 -12.63 14.49 0.83
C THR A 176 -13.62 13.36 0.61
N ILE A 177 -14.07 13.22 -0.64
CA ILE A 177 -14.71 12.00 -1.11
C ILE A 177 -13.57 10.99 -1.15
N ASP A 178 -13.37 10.28 -0.05
CA ASP A 178 -12.44 9.17 0.01
C ASP A 178 -12.97 8.10 -0.98
N PRO A 179 -12.25 7.84 -2.09
CA PRO A 179 -12.69 6.96 -3.17
C PRO A 179 -12.66 5.49 -2.76
N HIS A 180 -12.06 5.17 -1.60
CA HIS A 180 -12.05 3.84 -1.03
C HIS A 180 -13.26 3.59 -0.12
N ARG A 181 -14.08 4.62 0.16
CA ARG A 181 -15.28 4.43 0.97
C ARG A 181 -16.27 3.53 0.25
N THR A 182 -16.48 2.36 0.84
CA THR A 182 -17.50 1.42 0.39
C THR A 182 -18.82 1.76 1.07
N SER A 183 -19.90 1.72 0.30
CA SER A 183 -21.26 1.78 0.83
C SER A 183 -21.84 0.37 0.91
N PRO A 184 -22.82 0.12 1.79
CA PRO A 184 -23.49 -1.18 1.86
C PRO A 184 -24.36 -1.47 0.62
N ILE A 185 -24.46 -0.55 -0.34
CA ILE A 185 -25.25 -0.73 -1.56
C ILE A 185 -24.54 -1.75 -2.47
N ILE A 186 -25.32 -2.72 -2.95
CA ILE A 186 -24.89 -3.74 -3.90
C ILE A 186 -25.61 -3.51 -5.22
N ASP A 187 -24.85 -3.53 -6.31
CA ASP A 187 -25.38 -3.81 -7.62
C ASP A 187 -25.20 -5.30 -7.92
N THR A 188 -26.29 -6.06 -7.86
CA THR A 188 -26.29 -7.52 -8.02
C THR A 188 -26.10 -7.94 -9.48
N SER A 189 -26.23 -7.02 -10.44
CA SER A 189 -26.11 -7.33 -11.88
C SER A 189 -24.69 -7.72 -12.31
N ASN A 190 -23.69 -7.32 -11.54
CA ASN A 190 -22.27 -7.52 -11.84
C ASN A 190 -21.63 -8.68 -11.05
N ILE A 191 -22.41 -9.43 -10.27
CA ILE A 191 -21.91 -10.56 -9.48
C ILE A 191 -22.09 -11.84 -10.31
N VAL A 192 -20.98 -12.52 -10.59
CA VAL A 192 -20.96 -13.77 -11.37
C VAL A 192 -20.40 -14.93 -10.54
N GLY A 193 -21.00 -16.11 -10.71
CA GLY A 193 -20.58 -17.36 -10.03
C GLY A 193 -21.42 -17.71 -8.80
N ARG A 194 -21.56 -19.02 -8.52
CA ARG A 194 -22.40 -19.56 -7.43
C ARG A 194 -21.70 -19.66 -6.06
N GLY A 195 -20.38 -19.43 -6.03
CA GLY A 195 -19.59 -19.57 -4.79
C GLY A 195 -19.92 -18.50 -3.74
N ILE A 196 -20.24 -17.29 -4.18
CA ILE A 196 -20.58 -16.17 -3.27
C ILE A 196 -21.93 -16.41 -2.60
N GLU A 197 -22.92 -16.92 -3.32
CA GLU A 197 -24.25 -17.23 -2.78
C GLU A 197 -24.16 -18.29 -1.69
N SER A 198 -23.54 -19.45 -1.98
CA SER A 198 -23.35 -20.53 -1.00
C SER A 198 -22.57 -20.05 0.24
N ALA A 199 -21.48 -19.30 0.04
CA ALA A 199 -20.70 -18.76 1.15
C ALA A 199 -21.48 -17.72 1.98
N THR A 200 -22.37 -16.96 1.34
CA THR A 200 -23.26 -16.01 2.02
C THR A 200 -24.23 -16.76 2.91
N ASP A 201 -24.93 -17.76 2.37
CA ASP A 201 -25.93 -18.53 3.11
C ASP A 201 -25.30 -19.25 4.32
N ASP A 202 -24.17 -19.92 4.11
CA ASP A 202 -23.42 -20.62 5.16
C ASP A 202 -22.99 -19.68 6.31
N LEU A 203 -22.51 -18.47 5.97
CA LEU A 203 -22.06 -17.51 6.98
C LEU A 203 -23.25 -16.83 7.68
N VAL A 204 -24.31 -16.51 6.94
CA VAL A 204 -25.54 -15.93 7.50
C VAL A 204 -26.19 -16.89 8.50
N GLU A 205 -26.23 -18.19 8.20
CA GLU A 205 -26.77 -19.18 9.14
C GLU A 205 -26.00 -19.15 10.47
N ARG A 206 -24.67 -19.03 10.42
CA ARG A 206 -23.83 -18.92 11.61
C ARG A 206 -24.01 -17.60 12.35
N ILE A 207 -24.10 -16.47 11.62
CA ILE A 207 -24.29 -15.13 12.20
C ILE A 207 -25.64 -15.01 12.91
N VAL A 208 -26.70 -15.63 12.36
CA VAL A 208 -28.05 -15.57 12.93
C VAL A 208 -28.23 -16.55 14.09
N LYS A 209 -27.45 -17.64 14.14
CA LYS A 209 -27.39 -18.55 15.30
C LYS A 209 -26.79 -17.82 16.51
N LYS A 210 -27.67 -17.23 17.33
CA LYS A 210 -27.31 -16.51 18.55
C LYS A 210 -26.66 -17.45 19.56
N ASP A 211 -25.47 -17.09 20.03
CA ASP A 211 -24.92 -17.57 21.30
C ASP A 211 -25.02 -16.37 22.27
N GLU A 212 -25.92 -16.46 23.24
CA GLU A 212 -26.37 -15.32 24.05
C GLU A 212 -25.31 -14.80 25.04
N ARG A 213 -24.14 -15.43 25.11
CA ARG A 213 -23.14 -15.14 26.15
C ARG A 213 -22.00 -14.25 25.70
N LYS A 214 -21.76 -14.10 24.39
CA LYS A 214 -20.63 -13.33 23.84
C LYS A 214 -20.92 -12.77 22.45
N PRO A 215 -20.35 -11.61 22.11
CA PRO A 215 -20.37 -11.12 20.75
C PRO A 215 -19.58 -12.05 19.83
N GLN A 216 -20.20 -12.39 18.71
CA GLN A 216 -19.58 -13.20 17.67
C GLN A 216 -18.82 -12.29 16.70
N VAL A 217 -17.57 -12.65 16.41
CA VAL A 217 -16.72 -11.91 15.50
C VAL A 217 -16.33 -12.81 14.35
N PHE A 218 -16.59 -12.36 13.13
CA PHE A 218 -16.23 -13.07 11.89
C PHE A 218 -15.23 -12.23 11.11
N ALA A 219 -14.14 -12.86 10.66
CA ALA A 219 -13.12 -12.22 9.83
C ALA A 219 -13.19 -12.77 8.41
N ILE A 220 -13.31 -11.89 7.42
CA ILE A 220 -13.23 -12.24 5.99
C ILE A 220 -11.85 -11.81 5.49
N THR A 221 -10.97 -12.77 5.24
CA THR A 221 -9.57 -12.53 4.83
C THR A 221 -9.29 -13.06 3.43
N GLY A 222 -8.34 -12.45 2.72
CA GLY A 222 -7.95 -12.89 1.38
C GLY A 222 -7.28 -11.79 0.57
N MET A 223 -6.73 -12.14 -0.59
CA MET A 223 -6.03 -11.21 -1.49
C MET A 223 -6.92 -10.04 -1.94
N GLY A 224 -6.30 -8.95 -2.39
CA GLY A 224 -7.01 -7.83 -3.02
C GLY A 224 -7.82 -8.29 -4.24
N GLY A 225 -9.00 -7.71 -4.46
CA GLY A 225 -9.84 -8.02 -5.63
C GLY A 225 -10.59 -9.36 -5.60
N ILE A 226 -10.38 -10.22 -4.59
CA ILE A 226 -11.04 -11.55 -4.52
C ILE A 226 -12.56 -11.49 -4.22
N GLY A 227 -13.11 -10.31 -3.93
CA GLY A 227 -14.55 -10.13 -3.65
C GLY A 227 -14.94 -10.15 -2.16
N LYS A 228 -14.01 -9.92 -1.23
CA LYS A 228 -14.30 -9.85 0.23
C LYS A 228 -15.42 -8.86 0.56
N THR A 229 -15.29 -7.64 0.08
CA THR A 229 -16.30 -6.59 0.25
C THR A 229 -17.63 -6.99 -0.38
N THR A 230 -17.60 -7.65 -1.56
CA THR A 230 -18.81 -8.16 -2.22
C THR A 230 -19.53 -9.19 -1.35
N LEU A 231 -18.80 -10.14 -0.78
CA LEU A 231 -19.35 -11.13 0.16
C LEU A 231 -19.92 -10.43 1.41
N ALA A 232 -19.18 -9.53 2.03
CA ALA A 232 -19.62 -8.79 3.22
C ALA A 232 -20.91 -8.00 2.94
N LYS A 233 -21.01 -7.34 1.78
CA LYS A 233 -22.23 -6.64 1.40
C LYS A 233 -23.40 -7.60 1.23
N ASN A 234 -23.20 -8.76 0.58
CA ASN A 234 -24.26 -9.77 0.38
C ASN A 234 -24.82 -10.26 1.72
N ILE A 235 -23.93 -10.57 2.66
CA ILE A 235 -24.30 -10.95 4.03
C ILE A 235 -25.11 -9.82 4.69
N PHE A 236 -24.60 -8.58 4.65
CA PHE A 236 -25.26 -7.43 5.28
C PHE A 236 -26.66 -7.16 4.70
N ASN A 237 -26.86 -7.43 3.42
CA ASN A 237 -28.13 -7.24 2.73
C ASN A 237 -29.06 -8.45 2.75
N HIS A 238 -28.59 -9.59 3.25
CA HIS A 238 -29.35 -10.83 3.31
C HIS A 238 -30.59 -10.68 4.19
N MET A 239 -31.71 -11.29 3.79
CA MET A 239 -33.00 -11.12 4.48
C MET A 239 -32.96 -11.57 5.93
N SER A 240 -32.33 -12.69 6.23
CA SER A 240 -32.19 -13.17 7.63
C SER A 240 -31.42 -12.20 8.51
N VAL A 241 -30.39 -11.50 7.97
CA VAL A 241 -29.67 -10.45 8.71
C VAL A 241 -30.53 -9.20 8.85
N LYS A 242 -31.22 -8.80 7.78
CA LYS A 242 -32.11 -7.63 7.81
C LYS A 242 -33.26 -7.78 8.82
N CYS A 243 -33.80 -8.98 8.98
CA CYS A 243 -34.87 -9.30 9.91
C CYS A 243 -34.35 -9.67 11.32
N GLY A 244 -33.17 -10.28 11.42
CA GLY A 244 -32.60 -10.78 12.68
C GLY A 244 -31.95 -9.71 13.56
N PHE A 245 -31.53 -8.58 12.98
CA PHE A 245 -30.86 -7.49 13.68
C PHE A 245 -31.62 -6.17 13.54
N SER A 246 -32.03 -5.60 14.68
CA SER A 246 -32.71 -4.31 14.75
C SER A 246 -31.82 -3.14 14.33
N THR A 247 -30.52 -3.22 14.63
CA THR A 247 -29.55 -2.17 14.32
C THR A 247 -28.49 -2.72 13.36
N LYS A 248 -28.22 -1.99 12.27
CA LYS A 248 -27.32 -2.44 11.20
C LYS A 248 -26.36 -1.32 10.87
N ILE A 249 -25.08 -1.56 11.09
CA ILE A 249 -24.03 -0.54 11.00
C ILE A 249 -23.00 -1.03 9.99
N TRP A 250 -22.74 -0.22 8.96
CA TRP A 250 -21.67 -0.44 7.99
C TRP A 250 -20.70 0.72 8.06
N VAL A 251 -19.42 0.43 8.32
CA VAL A 251 -18.37 1.42 8.35
C VAL A 251 -17.19 0.95 7.52
N CYS A 252 -16.73 1.81 6.61
CA CYS A 252 -15.50 1.61 5.86
C CYS A 252 -14.36 2.30 6.60
N ILE A 253 -13.30 1.57 6.94
CA ILE A 253 -12.14 2.13 7.62
C ILE A 253 -11.09 2.49 6.58
N SER A 254 -10.81 3.79 6.45
CA SER A 254 -9.71 4.25 5.62
C SER A 254 -8.36 3.92 6.29
N GLN A 255 -7.28 3.86 5.51
CA GLN A 255 -5.92 3.68 6.05
C GLN A 255 -5.55 4.78 7.06
N ASN A 256 -6.08 5.98 6.88
CA ASN A 256 -5.90 7.14 7.74
C ASN A 256 -7.24 7.50 8.40
N PHE A 257 -7.60 6.77 9.47
CA PHE A 257 -8.80 7.08 10.25
C PHE A 257 -8.44 7.75 11.58
N SER A 258 -9.34 8.62 12.08
CA SER A 258 -9.29 9.09 13.46
C SER A 258 -10.28 8.30 14.33
N GLU A 259 -9.90 7.99 15.56
CA GLU A 259 -10.78 7.24 16.48
C GLU A 259 -12.14 7.92 16.67
N THR A 260 -12.13 9.24 16.81
CA THR A 260 -13.34 10.05 17.05
C THR A 260 -14.23 10.11 15.82
N SER A 261 -13.67 10.20 14.61
CA SER A 261 -14.46 10.12 13.37
C SER A 261 -15.11 8.76 13.19
N LEU A 262 -14.38 7.68 13.50
CA LEU A 262 -14.89 6.32 13.43
C LEU A 262 -16.05 6.09 14.42
N LEU A 263 -15.89 6.53 15.68
CA LEU A 263 -16.95 6.45 16.68
C LEU A 263 -18.21 7.24 16.28
N LYS A 264 -18.04 8.43 15.69
CA LYS A 264 -19.16 9.21 15.16
C LYS A 264 -19.90 8.50 14.04
N GLU A 265 -19.18 7.84 13.15
CA GLU A 265 -19.78 7.08 12.03
C GLU A 265 -20.56 5.87 12.53
N ILE A 266 -20.00 5.12 13.49
CA ILE A 266 -20.68 3.99 14.14
C ILE A 266 -21.92 4.50 14.88
N LEU A 267 -21.81 5.56 15.69
CA LEU A 267 -22.94 6.12 16.44
C LEU A 267 -24.07 6.56 15.51
N ARG A 268 -23.73 7.21 14.39
CA ARG A 268 -24.70 7.62 13.38
C ARG A 268 -25.39 6.41 12.75
N GLY A 269 -24.66 5.35 12.45
CA GLY A 269 -25.23 4.09 11.96
C GLY A 269 -26.11 3.37 13.00
N ALA A 270 -25.82 3.55 14.29
CA ALA A 270 -26.63 3.04 15.40
C ALA A 270 -27.93 3.85 15.62
N GLY A 271 -28.09 4.99 14.95
CA GLY A 271 -29.21 5.92 15.15
C GLY A 271 -29.04 6.87 16.34
N GLY A 272 -27.82 6.98 16.88
CA GLY A 272 -27.47 7.96 17.91
C GLY A 272 -27.11 9.33 17.34
N ASN A 273 -27.21 10.37 18.16
CA ASN A 273 -26.81 11.73 17.80
C ASN A 273 -25.51 12.10 18.54
N HIS A 274 -24.48 12.53 17.81
CA HIS A 274 -23.21 12.98 18.39
C HIS A 274 -23.15 14.49 18.65
N GLY A 275 -24.09 15.30 18.11
CA GLY A 275 -24.01 16.77 18.18
C GLY A 275 -22.62 17.31 17.76
N ASP A 276 -22.09 18.26 18.54
CA ASP A 276 -20.75 18.85 18.37
C ASP A 276 -19.65 18.15 19.19
N LEU A 277 -19.94 17.01 19.81
CA LEU A 277 -18.98 16.30 20.67
C LEU A 277 -17.73 15.90 19.88
N GLN A 278 -16.56 16.06 20.49
CA GLN A 278 -15.28 15.84 19.81
C GLN A 278 -14.41 14.78 20.48
N THR A 279 -14.71 14.39 21.72
CA THR A 279 -13.83 13.52 22.50
C THR A 279 -14.35 12.09 22.58
N LYS A 280 -13.42 11.14 22.69
CA LYS A 280 -13.73 9.71 22.87
C LYS A 280 -14.57 9.45 24.11
N ALA A 281 -14.24 10.09 25.22
CA ALA A 281 -14.93 9.93 26.51
C ALA A 281 -16.41 10.37 26.47
N GLU A 282 -16.77 11.30 25.59
CA GLU A 282 -18.15 11.74 25.38
C GLU A 282 -18.93 10.82 24.43
N LEU A 283 -18.26 10.32 23.40
CA LEU A 283 -18.88 9.49 22.36
C LEU A 283 -19.13 8.06 22.82
N GLU A 284 -18.27 7.52 23.68
CA GLU A 284 -18.38 6.15 24.19
C GLU A 284 -19.70 5.88 24.93
N PRO A 285 -20.09 6.64 25.98
CA PRO A 285 -21.36 6.43 26.66
C PRO A 285 -22.57 6.48 25.72
N LEU A 286 -22.59 7.43 24.78
CA LEU A 286 -23.68 7.54 23.80
C LEU A 286 -23.76 6.33 22.87
N LEU A 287 -22.60 5.80 22.46
CA LEU A 287 -22.57 4.58 21.66
C LEU A 287 -23.08 3.38 22.47
N LYS A 288 -22.71 3.29 23.76
CA LYS A 288 -23.25 2.28 24.68
C LYS A 288 -24.76 2.31 24.67
N ASP A 289 -25.34 3.48 24.91
CA ASP A 289 -26.79 3.66 25.03
C ASP A 289 -27.51 3.40 23.70
N ALA A 290 -26.89 3.76 22.57
CA ALA A 290 -27.46 3.54 21.25
C ALA A 290 -27.59 2.05 20.85
N VAL A 291 -26.68 1.21 21.34
CA VAL A 291 -26.67 -0.24 21.05
C VAL A 291 -27.24 -1.10 22.18
N SER A 292 -27.33 -0.57 23.41
CA SER A 292 -27.80 -1.30 24.57
C SER A 292 -29.24 -1.82 24.37
N GLY A 293 -29.46 -3.07 24.77
CA GLY A 293 -30.76 -3.74 24.65
C GLY A 293 -31.23 -4.03 23.22
N ARG A 294 -30.37 -3.82 22.21
CA ARG A 294 -30.69 -4.04 20.79
C ARG A 294 -29.80 -5.11 20.19
N SER A 295 -30.38 -5.98 19.37
CA SER A 295 -29.60 -6.82 18.47
C SER A 295 -28.96 -5.96 17.39
N PHE A 296 -27.64 -6.01 17.25
CA PHE A 296 -26.95 -5.26 16.20
C PHE A 296 -25.95 -6.11 15.43
N ILE A 297 -25.75 -5.75 14.16
CA ILE A 297 -24.65 -6.22 13.33
C ILE A 297 -23.81 -5.02 12.91
N LEU A 298 -22.49 -5.14 13.10
CA LEU A 298 -21.50 -4.15 12.72
C LEU A 298 -20.56 -4.76 11.69
N VAL A 299 -20.50 -4.16 10.51
CA VAL A 299 -19.51 -4.50 9.49
C VAL A 299 -18.46 -3.41 9.44
N LEU A 300 -17.21 -3.84 9.60
CA LEU A 300 -16.01 -3.03 9.48
C LEU A 300 -15.32 -3.44 8.18
N ASP A 301 -15.48 -2.65 7.13
CA ASP A 301 -14.91 -2.91 5.82
C ASP A 301 -13.52 -2.28 5.68
N ASP A 302 -12.64 -2.94 4.94
CA ASP A 302 -11.26 -2.54 4.65
C ASP A 302 -10.37 -2.26 5.87
N VAL A 303 -10.36 -3.15 6.86
CA VAL A 303 -9.52 -3.01 8.07
C VAL A 303 -8.05 -3.31 7.79
N TRP A 304 -7.18 -2.30 7.89
CA TRP A 304 -5.73 -2.43 7.65
C TRP A 304 -4.90 -2.76 8.90
N ARG A 305 -5.40 -2.46 10.10
CA ARG A 305 -4.64 -2.60 11.35
C ARG A 305 -5.47 -3.25 12.46
N ALA A 306 -4.84 -4.12 13.25
CA ALA A 306 -5.52 -4.86 14.31
C ALA A 306 -5.88 -3.99 15.53
N ASP A 307 -5.20 -2.86 15.72
CA ASP A 307 -5.44 -1.91 16.81
C ASP A 307 -6.81 -1.24 16.71
N VAL A 308 -7.40 -1.15 15.53
CA VAL A 308 -8.80 -0.68 15.36
C VAL A 308 -9.75 -1.54 16.20
N TRP A 309 -9.60 -2.86 16.14
CA TRP A 309 -10.45 -3.78 16.90
C TRP A 309 -10.10 -3.76 18.39
N VAL A 310 -8.81 -3.90 18.72
CA VAL A 310 -8.33 -4.06 20.11
C VAL A 310 -8.44 -2.78 20.92
N GLY A 311 -8.15 -1.62 20.32
CA GLY A 311 -8.09 -0.33 21.00
C GLY A 311 -9.42 0.43 21.04
N LEU A 312 -10.29 0.24 20.03
CA LEU A 312 -11.49 1.06 19.85
C LEU A 312 -12.81 0.32 20.04
N LEU A 313 -12.87 -1.01 19.84
CA LEU A 313 -14.12 -1.75 19.91
C LEU A 313 -14.13 -2.80 21.03
N TYR A 314 -12.98 -3.43 21.30
CA TYR A 314 -12.82 -4.39 22.38
C TYR A 314 -12.71 -3.74 23.77
N ARG A 315 -12.14 -2.53 23.86
CA ARG A 315 -12.03 -1.78 25.13
C ARG A 315 -13.14 -0.75 25.36
N ALA A 316 -13.95 -0.48 24.34
CA ALA A 316 -15.01 0.52 24.36
C ALA A 316 -16.38 -0.14 24.65
N PRO A 317 -17.49 0.62 24.77
CA PRO A 317 -18.71 0.16 25.44
C PRO A 317 -19.51 -0.93 24.74
N LEU A 318 -19.14 -1.33 23.52
CA LEU A 318 -19.84 -2.36 22.76
C LEU A 318 -19.84 -3.73 23.47
N LEU A 319 -18.83 -3.99 24.31
CA LEU A 319 -18.77 -5.18 25.16
C LEU A 319 -19.27 -4.95 26.60
N ALA A 320 -19.44 -3.69 27.01
CA ALA A 320 -19.91 -3.33 28.36
C ALA A 320 -21.43 -3.09 28.42
N ALA A 321 -22.14 -3.18 27.29
CA ALA A 321 -23.59 -3.02 27.19
C ALA A 321 -24.38 -4.27 27.64
N GLU A 322 -23.70 -5.33 28.09
CA GLU A 322 -24.29 -6.57 28.61
C GLU A 322 -24.37 -6.62 30.15
N SER A 323 -24.28 -5.47 30.83
CA SER A 323 -24.47 -5.39 32.30
C SER A 323 -25.60 -4.45 32.67
#